data_AF-A0A7C0Z4B5-F1
#
_entry.id   AF-A0A7C0Z4B5-F1
#
_cell.length_a   1.000
_cell.length_b   1.000
_cell.length_c   1.000
_cell.angle_alpha   90.00
_cell.angle_beta   90.00
_cell.angle_gamma   90.00
#
_symmetry.space_group_name_H-M   'P 1'
#
loop_
_entity.id
_entity.type
_entity.pdbx_description
1 polymer ?
#
loop_
_entity_poly.entity_id
_entity_poly.type
_entity_poly.pdbx_seq_one_letter_code
_entity_poly.pdbx_strand_id
1 'polypeptide(L)'
;IMKSDLGLNPTNDGKVIRVPIPPLTEERRKELVRLVKKMAEEGRVAIRNIRRDVNEHLKRAEKQGELTEDELHHQLDEIQKLTDEYIKKVDEILENKEREIMEV
;
A
#
# COMPACT_ATOMS: atom_id res chain seq x y z
N ILE A 1 14.94 -21.64 6.18
CA ILE A 1 16.08 -20.67 6.09
C ILE A 1 17.01 -21.02 4.92
N MET A 2 17.57 -22.23 4.80
CA MET A 2 18.38 -22.62 3.60
C MET A 2 17.58 -22.82 2.28
N LYS A 3 16.25 -22.94 2.34
CA LYS A 3 15.35 -23.03 1.17
C LYS A 3 14.71 -21.70 0.78
N SER A 4 15.05 -20.63 1.49
CA SER A 4 14.56 -19.30 1.18
C SER A 4 15.53 -18.73 0.14
N ASP A 5 15.04 -18.29 -1.02
CA ASP A 5 15.79 -17.68 -2.15
C ASP A 5 16.51 -16.36 -1.78
N LEU A 6 16.88 -16.19 -0.52
CA LEU A 6 17.53 -15.01 0.04
C LEU A 6 19.05 -15.03 -0.23
N GLY A 7 19.64 -16.16 -0.62
CA GLY A 7 21.09 -16.24 -0.93
C GLY A 7 22.00 -15.96 0.27
N LEU A 8 21.47 -16.04 1.50
CA LEU A 8 22.19 -15.74 2.72
C LEU A 8 22.73 -17.02 3.35
N ASN A 9 24.02 -17.06 3.66
CA ASN A 9 24.65 -18.15 4.40
C ASN A 9 24.56 -17.87 5.91
N PRO A 10 23.59 -18.45 6.65
CA PRO A 10 23.49 -18.25 8.08
C PRO A 10 24.72 -18.82 8.80
N THR A 11 25.36 -18.01 9.65
CA THR A 11 26.40 -18.45 10.57
C THR A 11 25.74 -18.76 11.92
N ASN A 12 25.91 -19.97 12.41
CA ASN A 12 25.30 -20.45 13.65
C ASN A 12 26.35 -20.53 14.76
N ASP A 13 26.23 -19.67 15.79
CA ASP A 13 27.11 -19.66 16.97
C ASP A 13 26.56 -20.54 18.12
N GLY A 14 25.77 -21.56 17.81
CA GLY A 14 25.27 -22.57 18.76
C GLY A 14 24.09 -22.14 19.65
N LYS A 15 23.86 -20.83 19.83
CA LYS A 15 22.64 -20.27 20.49
C LYS A 15 21.88 -19.26 19.64
N VAL A 16 22.53 -18.64 18.65
CA VAL A 16 21.95 -17.58 17.81
C VAL A 16 22.40 -17.79 16.36
N ILE A 17 21.45 -17.69 15.43
CA ILE A 17 21.72 -17.71 13.99
C ILE A 17 21.89 -16.27 13.53
N ARG A 18 23.09 -15.91 13.09
CA ARG A 18 23.37 -14.62 12.44
C ARG A 18 23.30 -14.80 10.93
N VAL A 19 22.56 -13.92 10.27
CA VAL A 19 22.42 -13.91 8.82
C VAL A 19 23.04 -12.61 8.31
N PRO A 20 24.25 -12.64 7.72
CA PRO A 20 24.87 -11.43 7.19
C PRO A 20 24.12 -10.99 5.93
N ILE A 21 23.38 -9.88 6.01
CA ILE A 21 22.71 -9.29 4.86
C ILE A 21 23.75 -8.42 4.12
N PRO A 22 24.18 -8.78 2.91
CA PRO A 22 25.09 -7.96 2.14
C PRO A 22 24.42 -6.62 1.80
N PRO A 23 25.18 -5.50 1.77
CA PRO A 23 24.62 -4.23 1.35
C PRO A 23 24.12 -4.35 -0.09
N LEU A 24 22.91 -3.84 -0.33
CA LEU A 24 22.34 -3.80 -1.67
C LEU A 24 23.15 -2.86 -2.57
N THR A 25 23.43 -3.27 -3.81
CA THR A 25 24.01 -2.39 -4.83
C THR A 25 23.05 -1.26 -5.17
N GLU A 26 23.57 -0.14 -5.66
CA GLU A 26 22.74 1.01 -6.06
C GLU A 26 21.72 0.63 -7.16
N GLU A 27 22.12 -0.24 -8.09
CA GLU A 27 21.23 -0.79 -9.12
C GLU A 27 20.06 -1.56 -8.50
N ARG A 28 20.33 -2.42 -7.51
CA ARG A 28 19.28 -3.19 -6.84
C ARG A 28 18.34 -2.30 -6.01
N ARG A 29 18.87 -1.25 -5.38
CA ARG A 29 18.04 -0.25 -4.67
C ARG A 29 17.10 0.48 -5.64
N LYS A 30 17.59 0.89 -6.82
CA LYS A 30 16.75 1.51 -7.87
C LYS A 30 15.65 0.58 -8.38
N GLU A 31 15.93 -0.71 -8.55
CA GLU A 31 14.92 -1.70 -8.92
C GLU A 31 13.82 -1.83 -7.85
N LEU A 32 14.21 -1.89 -6.58
CA LEU A 32 13.26 -1.96 -5.47
C LEU A 32 12.39 -0.72 -5.39
N VAL A 33 12.95 0.48 -5.56
CA VAL A 33 12.16 1.72 -5.62
C VAL A 33 11.11 1.67 -6.74
N ARG A 34 11.47 1.18 -7.94
CA ARG A 34 10.50 1.01 -9.04
C ARG A 34 9.37 0.04 -8.67
N LEU A 35 9.70 -1.06 -7.99
CA LEU A 35 8.72 -2.03 -7.54
C LEU A 35 7.76 -1.42 -6.52
N VAL A 36 8.29 -0.71 -5.51
CA VAL A 36 7.47 -0.06 -4.48
C VAL A 36 6.55 1.00 -5.10
N LYS A 37 7.04 1.80 -6.05
CA LYS A 37 6.20 2.75 -6.80
C LYS A 37 5.05 2.07 -7.54
N LYS A 38 5.31 0.93 -8.17
CA LYS A 38 4.27 0.14 -8.84
C LYS A 38 3.21 -0.35 -7.85
N MET A 39 3.63 -0.88 -6.71
CA MET A 39 2.71 -1.33 -5.65
C MET A 39 1.87 -0.19 -5.09
N ALA A 40 2.46 1.00 -4.91
CA ALA A 40 1.72 2.18 -4.47
C ALA A 40 0.65 2.60 -5.48
N GLU A 41 0.96 2.59 -6.79
CA GLU A 41 -0.05 2.91 -7.81
C GLU A 41 -1.16 1.87 -7.88
N GLU A 42 -0.83 0.57 -7.79
CA GLU A 42 -1.83 -0.50 -7.69
C GLU A 42 -2.75 -0.29 -6.48
N GLY A 43 -2.20 0.11 -5.33
CA GLY A 43 -2.96 0.47 -4.14
C GLY A 43 -3.90 1.66 -4.36
N ARG A 44 -3.42 2.75 -4.99
CA ARG A 44 -4.25 3.91 -5.34
C ARG A 44 -5.38 3.55 -6.30
N VAL A 45 -5.11 2.71 -7.30
CA VAL A 45 -6.12 2.23 -8.25
C VAL A 45 -7.19 1.41 -7.51
N ALA A 46 -6.78 0.51 -6.61
CA ALA A 46 -7.72 -0.28 -5.81
C ALA A 46 -8.64 0.61 -4.95
N ILE A 47 -8.09 1.61 -4.27
CA ILE A 47 -8.86 2.57 -3.47
C ILE A 47 -9.90 3.31 -4.34
N ARG A 48 -9.49 3.79 -5.52
CA ARG A 48 -10.39 4.50 -6.45
C ARG A 48 -11.51 3.59 -6.98
N ASN A 49 -11.21 2.32 -7.24
CA ASN A 49 -12.20 1.34 -7.68
C ASN A 49 -13.22 1.07 -6.58
N ILE A 50 -12.78 0.83 -5.35
CA ILE A 50 -13.68 0.63 -4.20
C ILE A 50 -14.58 1.86 -4.01
N ARG A 51 -14.03 3.08 -4.07
CA ARG A 51 -14.83 4.31 -4.01
C ARG A 51 -15.93 4.32 -5.07
N ARG A 52 -15.60 3.96 -6.30
CA ARG A 52 -16.56 3.92 -7.40
C ARG A 52 -17.68 2.91 -7.12
N ASP A 53 -17.32 1.70 -6.70
CA ASP A 53 -18.28 0.62 -6.42
C ASP A 53 -19.23 1.00 -5.28
N VAL A 54 -18.70 1.60 -4.21
CA VAL A 54 -19.51 2.09 -3.09
C VAL A 54 -20.42 3.24 -3.53
N ASN A 55 -19.92 4.20 -4.29
CA ASN A 55 -20.74 5.32 -4.80
C ASN A 55 -21.88 4.82 -5.72
N GLU A 56 -21.62 3.81 -6.55
CA GLU A 56 -22.66 3.17 -7.36
C GLU A 56 -23.69 2.45 -6.48
N HIS A 57 -23.26 1.79 -5.40
CA HIS A 57 -24.15 1.16 -4.43
C HIS A 57 -25.05 2.17 -3.73
N LEU A 58 -24.49 3.28 -3.23
CA LEU A 58 -25.26 4.33 -2.56
C LEU A 58 -26.32 4.96 -3.48
N LYS A 59 -25.95 5.24 -4.73
CA LYS A 59 -26.89 5.74 -5.73
C LYS A 59 -28.00 4.74 -6.09
N ARG A 60 -27.75 3.44 -5.93
CA ARG A 60 -28.80 2.41 -6.11
C ARG A 60 -29.72 2.34 -4.90
N ALA A 61 -29.19 2.44 -3.69
CA ALA A 61 -29.95 2.45 -2.45
C ALA A 61 -30.88 3.68 -2.36
N GLU A 62 -30.43 4.86 -2.78
CA GLU A 62 -31.28 6.06 -2.90
C GLU A 62 -32.45 5.83 -3.86
N LYS A 63 -32.19 5.29 -5.05
CA LYS A 63 -33.26 4.95 -6.01
C LYS A 63 -34.25 3.89 -5.51
N GLN A 64 -33.82 3.04 -4.58
CA GLN A 64 -34.67 2.03 -3.94
C GLN A 64 -35.45 2.60 -2.75
N GLY A 65 -35.20 3.86 -2.38
CA GLY A 65 -35.83 4.52 -1.23
C GLY A 65 -35.25 4.10 0.11
N GLU A 66 -34.09 3.43 0.13
CA GLU A 66 -33.39 3.03 1.36
C GLU A 66 -32.57 4.18 1.95
N LEU A 67 -32.26 5.19 1.14
CA LEU A 67 -31.54 6.41 1.53
C LEU A 67 -32.30 7.63 1.03
N THR A 68 -32.29 8.69 1.83
CA THR A 68 -32.70 10.03 1.40
C THR A 68 -31.60 10.72 0.59
N GLU A 69 -31.96 11.77 -0.17
CA GLU A 69 -30.99 12.58 -0.93
C GLU A 69 -29.95 13.24 -0.01
N ASP A 70 -30.36 13.72 1.16
CA ASP A 70 -29.48 14.30 2.17
C ASP A 70 -28.48 13.28 2.73
N GLU A 71 -28.94 12.05 3.04
CA GLU A 71 -28.07 10.98 3.51
C GLU A 71 -27.09 10.51 2.44
N LEU A 72 -27.53 10.43 1.18
CA LEU A 72 -26.66 10.12 0.04
C LEU A 72 -25.54 11.16 -0.07
N HIS A 73 -25.87 12.44 -0.03
CA HIS A 73 -24.88 13.51 -0.08
C HIS A 73 -23.88 13.41 1.07
N HIS A 74 -24.35 13.20 2.29
CA HIS A 74 -23.48 13.06 3.45
C HIS A 74 -22.53 11.86 3.33
N GLN A 75 -23.03 10.70 2.90
CA GLN A 75 -22.21 9.49 2.75
C GLN A 75 -21.18 9.61 1.63
N LEU A 76 -21.53 10.27 0.51
CA LEU A 76 -20.58 10.54 -0.57
C LEU A 76 -19.42 11.43 -0.11
N ASP A 77 -19.70 12.44 0.71
CA ASP A 77 -18.68 13.32 1.29
C ASP A 77 -17.76 12.56 2.25
N GLU A 78 -18.32 11.71 3.12
CA GLU A 78 -17.53 10.89 4.05
C GLU A 78 -16.65 9.87 3.30
N ILE A 79 -17.18 9.22 2.26
CA ILE A 79 -16.39 8.33 1.40
C ILE A 79 -15.27 9.08 0.70
N GLN A 80 -15.52 10.31 0.23
CA GLN A 80 -14.50 11.12 -0.40
C GLN A 80 -13.38 11.46 0.58
N LYS A 81 -13.70 11.91 1.80
CA LYS A 81 -12.73 12.16 2.87
C LYS A 81 -11.89 10.92 3.19
N LEU A 82 -12.53 9.76 3.35
CA LEU A 82 -11.84 8.49 3.61
C LEU A 82 -10.91 8.11 2.45
N THR A 83 -11.38 8.26 1.21
CA THR A 83 -10.58 7.99 0.01
C THR A 83 -9.31 8.85 0.02
N ASP A 84 -9.46 10.16 0.26
CA ASP A 84 -8.34 11.10 0.28
C ASP A 84 -7.36 10.80 1.42
N GLU A 85 -7.86 10.43 2.60
CA GLU A 85 -7.05 10.00 3.73
C GLU A 85 -6.20 8.76 3.38
N TYR A 86 -6.79 7.73 2.79
CA TYR A 86 -6.07 6.51 2.43
C TYR A 86 -5.10 6.71 1.27
N ILE A 87 -5.42 7.58 0.30
CA ILE A 87 -4.45 7.96 -0.74
C ILE A 87 -3.23 8.64 -0.09
N LYS A 88 -3.45 9.58 0.84
CA LYS A 88 -2.37 10.25 1.54
C LYS A 88 -1.51 9.26 2.36
N LYS A 89 -2.14 8.30 3.04
CA LYS A 89 -1.40 7.22 3.75
C LYS A 89 -0.54 6.39 2.80
N VAL A 90 -1.03 6.06 1.61
CA VAL A 90 -0.23 5.35 0.60
C VAL A 90 0.99 6.17 0.18
N ASP A 91 0.81 7.48 -0.01
CA ASP A 91 1.89 8.39 -0.39
C ASP A 91 2.95 8.51 0.72
N GLU A 92 2.52 8.65 1.97
CA GLU A 92 3.42 8.69 3.13
C GLU A 92 4.20 7.38 3.30
N ILE A 93 3.55 6.22 3.10
CA ILE A 93 4.22 4.91 3.15
C ILE A 93 5.24 4.77 2.01
N LEU A 94 4.88 5.21 0.81
CA LEU A 94 5.77 5.19 -0.35
C LEU A 94 7.02 6.03 -0.08
N GLU A 95 6.85 7.28 0.35
CA GLU A 95 7.96 8.19 0.63
C GLU A 95 8.89 7.64 1.73
N ASN A 96 8.32 7.12 2.82
CA ASN A 96 9.08 6.49 3.88
C ASN A 96 9.87 5.29 3.38
N LYS A 97 9.25 4.44 2.55
CA LYS A 97 9.92 3.23 2.05
C LYS A 97 10.99 3.55 1.00
N GLU A 98 10.77 4.57 0.17
CA GLU A 98 11.79 5.07 -0.75
C GLU A 98 13.01 5.59 0.00
N ARG A 99 12.78 6.39 1.05
CA ARG A 99 13.87 6.88 1.91
C ARG A 99 14.62 5.73 2.58
N GLU A 100 13.93 4.76 3.17
CA GLU A 100 14.55 3.59 3.81
C GLU A 100 15.39 2.75 2.81
N ILE A 101 14.94 2.63 1.56
CA ILE A 101 15.68 1.90 0.51
C ILE A 101 16.92 2.70 0.06
N MET A 102 16.92 4.01 0.17
CA MET A 102 18.00 4.88 -0.31
C MET A 102 18.98 5.29 0.79
N GLU A 103 18.54 5.34 2.05
CA GLU A 103 19.40 5.54 3.21
C GLU A 103 20.23 4.27 3.50
N VAL A 104 21.45 4.49 4.03
CA VAL A 104 22.42 3.46 4.43
C VAL A 104 22.71 3.63 5.90
#